data_AF-A0A8T0NGN0-F1
#
_entry.id   AF-A0A8T0NGN0-F1
#
_cell.length_a   1.000
_cell.length_b   1.000
_cell.length_c   1.000
_cell.angle_alpha   90.00
_cell.angle_beta   90.00
_cell.angle_gamma   90.00
#
_symmetry.space_group_name_H-M   'P 1'
#
loop_
_entity.id
_entity.type
_entity.pdbx_description
1 polymer ?
#
loop_
_entity_poly.entity_id
_entity_poly.type
_entity_poly.pdbx_seq_one_letter_code
_entity_poly.pdbx_strand_id
1 'polypeptide(L)'
;MTMEEIFQGTKSFKQAVFENVQLELNQFGLYIYNANVKQLVDVPGQEYFSYLGQKTQQGAVKQAKVDVAEARMRGAIDAKEREGTTLQKAAEVDAQTKVFRVRQEAIGIKEQAKVEAEVKVFENEREAVVAAAKADLATKKAAWDRQTKVAEVEAAKAVAIREAELQIEVERKNALRLTEKLKAEQLSKATVQYDTQVQDSNAALYSRQKAAEAKLYEQQKAAEARKAQADAQFFEQKLAEDAKLYAKQKEAPRS
;
A
#
# COMPACT_ATOMS: atom_id res chain seq x y z
N MET A 1 57.61 79.74 -76.37
CA MET A 1 57.21 80.11 -75.00
C MET A 1 55.94 80.95 -75.11
N THR A 2 54.89 80.60 -74.38
CA THR A 2 53.60 81.34 -74.39
C THR A 2 53.59 82.46 -73.35
N MET A 3 52.70 83.44 -73.48
CA MET A 3 52.55 84.53 -72.50
C MET A 3 52.18 84.02 -71.10
N GLU A 4 51.46 82.91 -71.02
CA GLU A 4 51.04 82.28 -69.76
C GLU A 4 52.21 81.57 -69.07
N GLU A 5 53.07 80.88 -69.83
CA GLU A 5 54.31 80.26 -69.33
C GLU A 5 55.30 81.31 -68.81
N ILE A 6 55.41 82.44 -69.53
CA ILE A 6 56.25 83.57 -69.13
C ILE A 6 55.77 84.17 -67.79
N PHE A 7 54.45 84.28 -67.60
CA PHE A 7 53.84 84.81 -66.38
C PHE A 7 53.98 83.87 -65.17
N GLN A 8 53.85 82.55 -65.39
CA GLN A 8 53.96 81.55 -64.33
C GLN A 8 55.41 81.26 -63.90
N GLY A 9 56.39 81.49 -64.79
CA GLY A 9 57.78 81.08 -64.57
C GLY A 9 58.80 82.11 -65.03
N THR A 10 59.12 83.10 -64.19
CA THR A 10 60.18 84.09 -64.48
C THR A 10 61.55 83.43 -64.69
N LYS A 11 61.78 82.23 -64.12
CA LYS A 11 63.05 81.50 -64.24
C LYS A 11 63.29 80.95 -65.65
N SER A 12 62.29 80.29 -66.25
CA SER A 12 62.41 79.73 -67.62
C SER A 12 62.52 80.84 -68.66
N PHE A 13 61.76 81.92 -68.49
CA PHE A 13 61.88 83.10 -69.34
C PHE A 13 63.26 83.77 -69.22
N LYS A 14 63.74 84.00 -67.98
CA LYS A 14 65.08 84.56 -67.73
C LYS A 14 66.17 83.73 -68.40
N GLN A 15 66.10 82.41 -68.29
CA GLN A 15 67.07 81.52 -68.91
C GLN A 15 67.05 81.61 -70.44
N ALA A 16 65.86 81.54 -71.05
CA ALA A 16 65.73 81.64 -72.51
C ALA A 16 66.21 83.00 -73.05
N VAL A 17 65.94 84.10 -72.35
CA VAL A 17 66.46 85.43 -72.75
C VAL A 17 67.98 85.49 -72.58
N PHE A 18 68.50 84.96 -71.47
CA PHE A 18 69.93 84.95 -71.21
C PHE A 18 70.71 84.18 -72.28
N GLU A 19 70.26 82.98 -72.64
CA GLU A 19 70.88 82.15 -73.67
C GLU A 19 70.91 82.85 -75.04
N ASN A 20 69.79 83.45 -75.46
CA ASN A 20 69.69 84.15 -76.74
C ASN A 20 70.56 85.41 -76.80
N VAL A 21 70.58 86.23 -75.74
CA VAL A 21 71.38 87.46 -75.74
C VAL A 21 72.87 87.14 -75.61
N GLN A 22 73.25 86.10 -74.85
CA GLN A 22 74.64 85.66 -74.75
C GLN A 22 75.19 85.19 -76.10
N LEU A 23 74.38 84.52 -76.94
CA LEU A 23 74.78 84.11 -78.29
C LEU A 23 75.18 85.31 -79.17
N GLU A 24 74.42 86.41 -79.12
CA GLU A 24 74.74 87.63 -79.88
C GLU A 24 75.96 88.35 -79.32
N LEU A 25 76.07 88.47 -77.99
CA LEU A 25 77.18 89.17 -77.34
C LEU A 25 78.53 88.45 -77.51
N ASN A 26 78.52 87.13 -77.69
CA ASN A 26 79.73 86.35 -77.99
C ASN A 26 80.46 86.85 -79.25
N GLN A 27 79.73 87.37 -80.25
CA GLN A 27 80.32 87.91 -81.49
C GLN A 27 81.16 89.17 -81.23
N PHE A 28 80.87 89.88 -80.14
CA PHE A 28 81.57 91.08 -79.69
C PHE A 28 82.53 90.80 -78.52
N GLY A 29 82.68 89.54 -78.09
CA GLY A 29 83.51 89.14 -76.96
C GLY A 29 82.99 89.59 -75.59
N LEU A 30 81.68 89.88 -75.46
CA LEU A 30 81.05 90.32 -74.22
C LEU A 30 80.35 89.17 -73.50
N TYR A 31 80.45 89.14 -72.17
CA TYR A 31 79.86 88.08 -71.32
C TYR A 31 78.90 88.65 -70.28
N ILE A 32 77.69 88.09 -70.20
CA ILE A 32 76.72 88.41 -69.17
C ILE A 32 77.02 87.55 -67.96
N TYR A 33 77.49 88.16 -66.87
CA TYR A 33 77.68 87.47 -65.59
C TYR A 33 76.40 87.39 -64.76
N ASN A 34 75.57 88.43 -64.84
CA ASN A 34 74.30 88.48 -64.14
C ASN A 34 73.32 89.34 -64.93
N ALA A 35 72.12 88.82 -65.13
CA ALA A 35 70.99 89.58 -65.64
C ALA A 35 69.83 89.47 -64.66
N ASN A 36 69.12 90.56 -64.43
CA ASN A 36 67.87 90.55 -63.70
C ASN A 36 66.74 90.95 -64.65
N VAL A 37 65.70 90.13 -64.68
CA VAL A 37 64.47 90.46 -65.39
C VAL A 37 63.58 91.21 -64.41
N LYS A 38 63.16 92.43 -64.76
CA LYS A 38 62.16 93.17 -63.97
C LYS A 38 60.80 92.49 -64.10
N GLN A 39 59.91 92.76 -63.15
CA GLN A 39 58.53 92.27 -63.21
C GLN A 39 57.88 92.69 -64.53
N LEU A 40 57.23 91.73 -65.19
CA LEU A 40 56.42 91.99 -66.37
C LEU A 40 55.19 92.78 -65.94
N VAL A 41 55.05 93.96 -66.54
CA VAL A 41 53.92 94.87 -66.31
C VAL A 41 53.29 95.18 -67.66
N ASP A 42 51.98 95.33 -67.67
CA ASP A 42 51.28 95.76 -68.87
C ASP A 42 51.71 97.19 -69.26
N VAL A 43 51.75 97.45 -70.57
CA VAL A 43 51.95 98.81 -71.12
C VAL A 43 50.68 99.64 -70.84
N PRO A 44 50.77 100.96 -70.59
CA PRO A 44 49.59 101.79 -70.34
C PRO A 44 48.51 101.63 -71.44
N GLY A 45 47.27 101.32 -71.02
CA GLY A 45 46.15 101.04 -71.92
C GLY A 45 45.91 99.56 -72.21
N GLN A 46 46.75 98.66 -71.70
CA GLN A 46 46.57 97.20 -71.75
C GLN A 46 46.44 96.64 -70.32
N GLU A 47 45.68 95.55 -70.16
CA GLU A 47 45.35 94.96 -68.84
C GLU A 47 45.48 93.43 -68.81
N TYR A 48 46.24 92.85 -69.75
CA TYR A 48 46.28 91.40 -69.97
C TYR A 48 46.81 90.63 -68.75
N PHE A 49 47.95 91.03 -68.17
CA PHE A 49 48.53 90.34 -67.00
C PHE A 49 47.68 90.53 -65.75
N SER A 50 47.00 91.68 -65.61
CA SER A 50 46.01 91.89 -64.55
C SER A 50 44.86 90.89 -64.65
N TYR A 51 44.23 90.75 -65.82
CA TYR A 51 43.15 89.77 -66.02
C TYR A 51 43.62 88.32 -65.92
N LEU A 52 44.83 88.00 -66.37
CA LEU A 52 45.42 86.67 -66.25
C LEU A 52 45.67 86.30 -64.77
N GLY A 53 46.17 87.25 -63.97
CA GLY A 53 46.29 87.11 -62.52
C GLY A 53 44.94 86.90 -61.83
N GLN A 54 43.92 87.69 -62.19
CA GLN A 54 42.57 87.52 -61.65
C GLN A 54 41.96 86.17 -62.06
N LYS A 55 42.11 85.74 -63.32
CA LYS A 55 41.60 84.46 -63.83
C LYS A 55 42.23 83.26 -63.12
N THR A 56 43.55 83.30 -62.89
CA THR A 56 44.27 82.23 -62.17
C THR A 56 43.85 82.15 -60.70
N GLN A 57 43.73 83.28 -60.01
CA GLN A 57 43.21 83.33 -58.64
C GLN A 57 41.76 82.85 -58.55
N GLN A 58 40.88 83.30 -59.44
CA GLN A 58 39.50 82.83 -59.50
C GLN A 58 39.40 81.34 -59.85
N GLY A 59 40.29 80.83 -60.70
CA GLY A 59 40.40 79.41 -61.03
C GLY A 59 40.74 78.57 -59.81
N ALA A 60 41.77 78.97 -59.05
CA ALA A 60 42.16 78.31 -57.80
C ALA A 60 41.03 78.35 -56.75
N VAL A 61 40.36 79.50 -56.60
CA VAL A 61 39.21 79.64 -55.69
C VAL A 61 38.04 78.75 -56.11
N LYS A 62 37.75 78.66 -57.42
CA LYS A 62 36.69 77.76 -57.94
C LYS A 62 37.05 76.29 -57.70
N GLN A 63 38.29 75.89 -57.97
CA GLN A 63 38.74 74.52 -57.73
C GLN A 63 38.64 74.16 -56.24
N ALA A 64 39.14 75.01 -55.34
CA ALA A 64 39.01 74.78 -53.90
C ALA A 64 37.54 74.69 -53.45
N LYS A 65 36.64 75.49 -54.04
CA LYS A 65 35.20 75.39 -53.78
C LYS A 65 34.62 74.05 -54.24
N VAL A 66 35.04 73.54 -55.41
CA VAL A 66 34.63 72.22 -55.92
C VAL A 66 35.14 71.12 -54.99
N ASP A 67 36.43 71.13 -54.64
CA ASP A 67 37.03 70.11 -53.77
C ASP A 67 36.35 70.07 -52.38
N VAL A 68 36.02 71.25 -51.81
CA VAL A 68 35.28 71.34 -50.55
C VAL A 68 33.84 70.82 -50.69
N ALA A 69 33.17 71.10 -51.82
CA ALA A 69 31.84 70.59 -52.07
C ALA A 69 31.82 69.06 -52.24
N GLU A 70 32.78 68.51 -52.98
CA GLU A 70 32.96 67.06 -53.17
C GLU A 70 33.30 66.36 -51.85
N ALA A 71 34.22 66.92 -51.05
CA ALA A 71 34.55 66.38 -49.74
C ALA A 71 33.35 66.38 -48.77
N ARG A 72 32.55 67.46 -48.78
CA ARG A 72 31.31 67.53 -47.98
C ARG A 72 30.27 66.51 -48.46
N MET A 73 30.07 66.39 -49.77
CA MET A 73 29.14 65.42 -50.35
C MET A 73 29.55 63.99 -49.97
N ARG A 74 30.84 63.64 -50.14
CA ARG A 74 31.36 62.33 -49.77
C ARG A 74 31.21 62.06 -48.28
N GLY A 75 31.57 63.01 -47.42
CA GLY A 75 31.39 62.88 -45.97
C GLY A 75 29.92 62.69 -45.56
N ALA A 76 28.98 63.37 -46.24
CA ALA A 76 27.54 63.21 -46.00
C ALA A 76 27.03 61.83 -46.46
N ILE A 77 27.49 61.33 -47.61
CA ILE A 77 27.16 59.98 -48.10
C ILE A 77 27.71 58.93 -47.13
N ASP A 78 29.00 59.00 -46.76
CA ASP A 78 29.62 58.06 -45.84
C ASP A 78 28.91 58.05 -44.47
N ALA A 79 28.52 59.23 -43.97
CA ALA A 79 27.74 59.34 -42.73
C ALA A 79 26.36 58.67 -42.85
N LYS A 80 25.64 58.89 -43.96
CA LYS A 80 24.33 58.28 -44.21
C LYS A 80 24.41 56.78 -44.43
N GLU A 81 25.45 56.29 -45.11
CA GLU A 81 25.71 54.85 -45.27
C GLU A 81 26.02 54.18 -43.92
N ARG A 82 26.82 54.83 -43.06
CA ARG A 82 27.07 54.32 -41.70
C ARG A 82 25.81 54.30 -40.84
N GLU A 83 24.97 55.33 -40.95
CA GLU A 83 23.68 55.37 -40.27
C GLU A 83 22.77 54.23 -40.77
N GLY A 84 22.63 54.07 -42.09
CA GLY A 84 21.82 53.02 -42.71
C GLY A 84 22.30 51.61 -42.34
N THR A 85 23.60 51.35 -42.40
CA THR A 85 24.18 50.05 -42.00
C THR A 85 24.01 49.77 -40.52
N THR A 86 24.10 50.80 -39.66
CA THR A 86 23.84 50.66 -38.22
C THR A 86 22.38 50.30 -37.97
N LEU A 87 21.44 50.97 -38.62
CA LEU A 87 20.00 50.68 -38.51
C LEU A 87 19.66 49.28 -39.03
N GLN A 88 20.22 48.86 -40.16
CA GLN A 88 20.01 47.51 -40.70
C GLN A 88 20.52 46.43 -39.75
N LYS A 89 21.75 46.59 -39.21
CA LYS A 89 22.32 45.64 -38.24
C LYS A 89 21.52 45.61 -36.95
N ALA A 90 21.05 46.75 -36.45
CA ALA A 90 20.19 46.80 -35.27
C ALA A 90 18.89 46.03 -35.50
N ALA A 91 18.23 46.25 -36.64
CA ALA A 91 17.00 45.54 -37.01
C ALA A 91 17.22 44.03 -37.17
N GLU A 92 18.35 43.61 -37.75
CA GLU A 92 18.73 42.20 -37.88
C GLU A 92 18.94 41.55 -36.51
N VAL A 93 19.69 42.19 -35.62
CA VAL A 93 19.93 41.71 -34.25
C VAL A 93 18.61 41.61 -33.48
N ASP A 94 17.73 42.58 -33.60
CA ASP A 94 16.42 42.55 -32.95
C ASP A 94 15.54 41.41 -33.47
N ALA A 95 15.52 41.17 -34.79
CA ALA A 95 14.79 40.06 -35.40
C ALA A 95 15.36 38.71 -34.93
N GLN A 96 16.68 38.53 -34.95
CA GLN A 96 17.34 37.32 -34.45
C GLN A 96 17.07 37.09 -32.96
N THR A 97 17.09 38.16 -32.16
CA THR A 97 16.80 38.10 -30.72
C THR A 97 15.37 37.65 -30.46
N LYS A 98 14.38 38.14 -31.23
CA LYS A 98 12.99 37.69 -31.13
C LYS A 98 12.85 36.21 -31.47
N VAL A 99 13.45 35.76 -32.58
CA VAL A 99 13.43 34.34 -32.97
C VAL A 99 14.10 33.46 -31.91
N PHE A 100 15.23 33.90 -31.37
CA PHE A 100 15.93 33.19 -30.31
C PHE A 100 15.07 33.05 -29.06
N ARG A 101 14.42 34.14 -28.60
CA ARG A 101 13.51 34.10 -27.44
C ARG A 101 12.36 33.13 -27.64
N VAL A 102 11.64 33.23 -28.75
CA VAL A 102 10.52 32.31 -29.06
C VAL A 102 10.99 30.85 -29.11
N ARG A 103 12.18 30.60 -29.68
CA ARG A 103 12.76 29.26 -29.71
C ARG A 103 13.11 28.74 -28.32
N GLN A 104 13.72 29.57 -27.46
CA GLN A 104 14.04 29.19 -26.08
C GLN A 104 12.78 28.95 -25.25
N GLU A 105 11.74 29.77 -25.40
CA GLU A 105 10.44 29.57 -24.76
C GLU A 105 9.80 28.25 -25.22
N ALA A 106 9.80 27.96 -26.53
CA ALA A 106 9.28 26.70 -27.06
C ALA A 106 10.06 25.47 -26.53
N ILE A 107 11.38 25.57 -26.39
CA ILE A 107 12.21 24.52 -25.76
C ILE A 107 11.81 24.36 -24.29
N GLY A 108 11.67 25.46 -23.54
CA GLY A 108 11.25 25.46 -22.14
C GLY A 108 9.89 24.79 -21.95
N ILE A 109 8.89 25.14 -22.77
CA ILE A 109 7.55 24.54 -22.73
C ILE A 109 7.62 23.04 -23.05
N LYS A 110 8.41 22.64 -24.06
CA LYS A 110 8.57 21.23 -24.42
C LYS A 110 9.21 20.42 -23.28
N GLU A 111 10.22 20.99 -22.62
CA GLU A 111 10.89 20.32 -21.51
C GLU A 111 9.98 20.23 -20.28
N GLN A 112 9.24 21.30 -19.97
CA GLN A 112 8.21 21.26 -18.91
C GLN A 112 7.16 20.18 -19.17
N ALA A 113 6.64 20.08 -20.41
CA ALA A 113 5.66 19.07 -20.77
C ALA A 113 6.21 17.63 -20.64
N LYS A 114 7.49 17.41 -20.97
CA LYS A 114 8.15 16.11 -20.75
C LYS A 114 8.28 15.79 -19.28
N VAL A 115 8.79 16.72 -18.47
CA VAL A 115 8.95 16.54 -17.02
C VAL A 115 7.58 16.28 -16.38
N GLU A 116 6.53 17.01 -16.78
CA GLU A 116 5.17 16.77 -16.28
C GLU A 116 4.64 15.39 -16.67
N ALA A 117 4.91 14.93 -17.90
CA ALA A 117 4.55 13.58 -18.34
C ALA A 117 5.30 12.50 -17.54
N GLU A 118 6.60 12.67 -17.31
CA GLU A 118 7.41 11.76 -16.50
C GLU A 118 6.93 11.72 -15.05
N VAL A 119 6.61 12.87 -14.45
CA VAL A 119 6.03 12.97 -13.11
C VAL A 119 4.69 12.22 -13.05
N LYS A 120 3.79 12.42 -14.02
CA LYS A 120 2.50 11.71 -14.07
C LYS A 120 2.68 10.19 -14.22
N VAL A 121 3.63 9.74 -15.02
CA VAL A 121 3.94 8.29 -15.14
C VAL A 121 4.41 7.76 -13.80
N PHE A 122 5.33 8.46 -13.13
CA PHE A 122 5.82 8.07 -11.81
C PHE A 122 4.71 8.06 -10.75
N GLU A 123 3.83 9.06 -10.73
CA GLU A 123 2.66 9.10 -9.84
C GLU A 123 1.74 7.91 -10.07
N ASN A 124 1.40 7.61 -11.32
CA ASN A 124 0.57 6.45 -11.68
C ASN A 124 1.22 5.12 -11.27
N GLU A 125 2.52 4.96 -11.48
CA GLU A 125 3.27 3.78 -11.04
C GLU A 125 3.23 3.64 -9.51
N ARG A 126 3.41 4.74 -8.78
CA ARG A 126 3.33 4.75 -7.32
C ARG A 126 1.92 4.42 -6.83
N GLU A 127 0.89 4.98 -7.46
CA GLU A 127 -0.50 4.65 -7.14
C GLU A 127 -0.80 3.17 -7.39
N ALA A 128 -0.32 2.60 -8.50
CA ALA A 128 -0.47 1.17 -8.80
C ALA A 128 0.21 0.29 -7.73
N VAL A 129 1.42 0.63 -7.30
CA VAL A 129 2.12 -0.07 -6.22
C VAL A 129 1.36 0.04 -4.90
N VAL A 130 0.83 1.22 -4.56
CA VAL A 130 0.03 1.42 -3.35
C VAL A 130 -1.27 0.61 -3.42
N ALA A 131 -1.94 0.58 -4.58
CA ALA A 131 -3.17 -0.19 -4.78
C ALA A 131 -2.90 -1.70 -4.64
N ALA A 132 -1.81 -2.21 -5.21
CA ALA A 132 -1.40 -3.61 -5.07
C ALA A 132 -1.11 -3.95 -3.60
N ALA A 133 -0.33 -3.12 -2.90
CA ALA A 133 -0.05 -3.33 -1.47
C ALA A 133 -1.31 -3.31 -0.61
N LYS A 134 -2.29 -2.43 -0.92
CA LYS A 134 -3.60 -2.41 -0.25
C LYS A 134 -4.40 -3.67 -0.53
N ALA A 135 -4.41 -4.18 -1.76
CA ALA A 135 -5.07 -5.42 -2.12
C ALA A 135 -4.46 -6.63 -1.39
N ASP A 136 -3.13 -6.71 -1.34
CA ASP A 136 -2.41 -7.76 -0.59
C ASP A 136 -2.70 -7.70 0.92
N LEU A 137 -2.77 -6.49 1.48
CA LEU A 137 -3.13 -6.31 2.89
C LEU A 137 -4.58 -6.75 3.14
N ALA A 138 -5.50 -6.44 2.23
CA ALA A 138 -6.90 -6.84 2.34
C ALA A 138 -7.08 -8.36 2.24
N THR A 139 -6.38 -9.03 1.31
CA THR A 139 -6.42 -10.49 1.20
C THR A 139 -5.85 -11.18 2.43
N LYS A 140 -4.74 -10.68 2.98
CA LYS A 140 -4.18 -11.19 4.26
C LYS A 140 -5.14 -11.01 5.43
N LYS A 141 -5.78 -9.84 5.56
CA LYS A 141 -6.82 -9.61 6.57
C LYS A 141 -7.98 -10.58 6.43
N ALA A 142 -8.52 -10.73 5.23
CA ALA A 142 -9.62 -11.68 4.98
C ALA A 142 -9.23 -13.14 5.29
N ALA A 143 -7.98 -13.52 5.00
CA ALA A 143 -7.46 -14.84 5.36
C ALA A 143 -7.38 -15.03 6.88
N TRP A 144 -6.88 -14.04 7.62
CA TRP A 144 -6.87 -14.09 9.09
C TRP A 144 -8.28 -14.11 9.68
N ASP A 145 -9.19 -13.27 9.19
CA ASP A 145 -10.59 -13.26 9.65
C ASP A 145 -11.27 -14.61 9.39
N ARG A 146 -11.01 -15.23 8.24
CA ARG A 146 -11.49 -16.58 7.95
C ARG A 146 -10.89 -17.60 8.92
N GLN A 147 -9.60 -17.52 9.20
CA GLN A 147 -8.91 -18.43 10.12
C GLN A 147 -9.47 -18.29 11.55
N THR A 148 -9.68 -17.07 12.03
CA THR A 148 -10.29 -16.78 13.33
C THR A 148 -11.69 -17.37 13.41
N LYS A 149 -12.55 -17.14 12.41
CA LYS A 149 -13.92 -17.70 12.38
C LYS A 149 -13.93 -19.22 12.34
N VAL A 150 -13.01 -19.83 11.59
CA VAL A 150 -12.88 -21.30 11.56
C VAL A 150 -12.48 -21.82 12.93
N ALA A 151 -11.48 -21.21 13.58
CA ALA A 151 -11.05 -21.59 14.92
C ALA A 151 -12.17 -21.44 15.96
N GLU A 152 -12.95 -20.35 15.91
CA GLU A 152 -14.12 -20.14 16.78
C GLU A 152 -15.19 -21.22 16.59
N VAL A 153 -15.52 -21.56 15.33
CA VAL A 153 -16.51 -22.59 15.02
C VAL A 153 -16.01 -23.98 15.42
N GLU A 154 -14.74 -24.30 15.19
CA GLU A 154 -14.13 -25.56 15.60
C GLU A 154 -14.12 -25.70 17.13
N ALA A 155 -13.75 -24.65 17.85
CA ALA A 155 -13.80 -24.63 19.31
C ALA A 155 -15.23 -24.81 19.83
N ALA A 156 -16.20 -24.09 19.28
CA ALA A 156 -17.60 -24.22 19.66
C ALA A 156 -18.16 -25.62 19.36
N LYS A 157 -17.81 -26.21 18.21
CA LYS A 157 -18.21 -27.59 17.88
C LYS A 157 -17.54 -28.62 18.79
N ALA A 158 -16.27 -28.43 19.16
CA ALA A 158 -15.59 -29.32 20.09
C ALA A 158 -16.26 -29.32 21.47
N VAL A 159 -16.66 -28.15 21.96
CA VAL A 159 -17.46 -28.02 23.19
C VAL A 159 -18.80 -28.74 23.06
N ALA A 160 -19.55 -28.49 21.97
CA ALA A 160 -20.86 -29.13 21.76
C ALA A 160 -20.78 -30.67 21.64
N ILE A 161 -19.74 -31.20 20.98
CA ILE A 161 -19.48 -32.65 20.93
C ILE A 161 -19.20 -33.17 22.33
N ARG A 162 -18.37 -32.46 23.10
CA ARG A 162 -18.03 -32.89 24.46
C ARG A 162 -19.24 -32.88 25.39
N GLU A 163 -20.10 -31.88 25.28
CA GLU A 163 -21.36 -31.80 26.00
C GLU A 163 -22.29 -32.96 25.61
N ALA A 164 -22.42 -33.28 24.31
CA ALA A 164 -23.23 -34.39 23.84
C ALA A 164 -22.71 -35.75 24.33
N GLU A 165 -21.39 -35.97 24.31
CA GLU A 165 -20.76 -37.17 24.88
C GLU A 165 -21.05 -37.32 26.37
N LEU A 166 -20.91 -36.23 27.13
CA LEU A 166 -21.20 -36.21 28.56
C LEU A 166 -22.69 -36.48 28.83
N GLN A 167 -23.59 -35.94 28.01
CA GLN A 167 -25.02 -36.19 28.13
C GLN A 167 -25.37 -37.67 27.91
N ILE A 168 -24.78 -38.31 26.90
CA ILE A 168 -24.93 -39.76 26.68
C ILE A 168 -24.43 -40.55 27.89
N GLU A 169 -23.29 -40.15 28.47
CA GLU A 169 -22.76 -40.81 29.67
C GLU A 169 -23.69 -40.65 30.88
N VAL A 170 -24.25 -39.46 31.08
CA VAL A 170 -25.25 -39.18 32.12
C VAL A 170 -26.49 -40.03 31.93
N GLU A 171 -27.03 -40.13 30.71
CA GLU A 171 -28.19 -40.98 30.39
C GLU A 171 -27.88 -42.45 30.64
N ARG A 172 -26.69 -42.92 30.25
CA ARG A 172 -26.24 -44.29 30.53
C ARG A 172 -26.14 -44.57 32.02
N LYS A 173 -25.57 -43.65 32.81
CA LYS A 173 -25.51 -43.77 34.28
C LYS A 173 -26.90 -43.75 34.92
N ASN A 174 -27.80 -42.91 34.41
CA ASN A 174 -29.19 -42.86 34.87
C ASN A 174 -29.94 -44.16 34.58
N ALA A 175 -29.76 -44.73 33.39
CA ALA A 175 -30.32 -46.02 33.02
C ALA A 175 -29.78 -47.16 33.90
N LEU A 176 -28.46 -47.19 34.14
CA LEU A 176 -27.84 -48.16 35.06
C LEU A 176 -28.43 -48.03 36.47
N ARG A 177 -28.48 -46.82 37.03
CA ARG A 177 -29.08 -46.54 38.34
C ARG A 177 -30.53 -47.02 38.43
N LEU A 178 -31.33 -46.80 37.37
CA LEU A 178 -32.71 -47.26 37.32
C LEU A 178 -32.79 -48.79 37.32
N THR A 179 -31.96 -49.46 36.51
CA THR A 179 -31.92 -50.93 36.48
C THR A 179 -31.46 -51.53 37.81
N GLU A 180 -30.48 -50.93 38.48
CA GLU A 180 -30.06 -51.35 39.83
C GLU A 180 -31.17 -51.14 40.85
N LYS A 181 -31.87 -50.00 40.81
CA LYS A 181 -33.02 -49.75 41.68
C LYS A 181 -34.12 -50.79 41.47
N LEU A 182 -34.48 -51.08 40.22
CA LEU A 182 -35.49 -52.10 39.90
C LEU A 182 -35.06 -53.50 40.35
N LYS A 183 -33.78 -53.86 40.17
CA LYS A 183 -33.22 -55.12 40.69
C LYS A 183 -33.31 -55.19 42.21
N ALA A 184 -32.96 -54.10 42.91
CA ALA A 184 -33.05 -54.04 44.37
C ALA A 184 -34.50 -54.15 44.86
N GLU A 185 -35.46 -53.49 44.21
CA GLU A 185 -36.89 -53.61 44.51
C GLU A 185 -37.42 -55.03 44.26
N GLN A 186 -37.03 -55.65 43.14
CA GLN A 186 -37.40 -57.03 42.83
C GLN A 186 -36.79 -58.04 43.80
N LEU A 187 -35.50 -57.90 44.14
CA LEU A 187 -34.83 -58.72 45.13
C LEU A 187 -35.49 -58.56 46.51
N SER A 188 -35.75 -57.33 46.94
CA SER A 188 -36.45 -57.07 48.20
C SER A 188 -37.83 -57.72 48.22
N LYS A 189 -38.61 -57.61 47.14
CA LYS A 189 -39.91 -58.27 47.02
C LYS A 189 -39.79 -59.80 47.05
N ALA A 190 -38.80 -60.37 46.37
CA ALA A 190 -38.55 -61.81 46.37
C ALA A 190 -38.10 -62.31 47.75
N THR A 191 -37.24 -61.59 48.46
CA THR A 191 -36.82 -61.90 49.83
C THR A 191 -38.01 -61.85 50.78
N VAL A 192 -38.83 -60.80 50.72
CA VAL A 192 -40.05 -60.71 51.56
C VAL A 192 -41.01 -61.87 51.24
N GLN A 193 -41.24 -62.19 49.97
CA GLN A 193 -42.08 -63.33 49.59
C GLN A 193 -41.53 -64.67 50.08
N TYR A 194 -40.21 -64.86 49.99
CA TYR A 194 -39.53 -66.04 50.50
C TYR A 194 -39.69 -66.14 52.03
N ASP A 195 -39.42 -65.05 52.77
CA ASP A 195 -39.54 -65.01 54.22
C ASP A 195 -40.99 -65.25 54.67
N THR A 196 -41.98 -64.68 53.98
CA THR A 196 -43.41 -64.96 54.22
C THR A 196 -43.73 -66.44 53.99
N GLN A 197 -43.28 -67.04 52.88
CA GLN A 197 -43.52 -68.46 52.61
C GLN A 197 -42.85 -69.38 53.65
N VAL A 198 -41.64 -69.02 54.11
CA VAL A 198 -40.95 -69.75 55.19
C VAL A 198 -41.74 -69.63 56.49
N GLN A 199 -42.23 -68.43 56.84
CA GLN A 199 -43.07 -68.23 58.02
C GLN A 199 -44.39 -68.99 57.92
N ASP A 200 -45.09 -68.95 56.79
CA ASP A 200 -46.33 -69.69 56.55
C ASP A 200 -46.11 -71.20 56.64
N SER A 201 -45.03 -71.70 56.03
CA SER A 201 -44.64 -73.11 56.09
C SER A 201 -44.30 -73.55 57.52
N ASN A 202 -43.57 -72.72 58.26
CA ASN A 202 -43.25 -72.96 59.67
C ASN A 202 -44.50 -72.92 60.54
N ALA A 203 -45.42 -71.99 60.31
CA ALA A 203 -46.70 -71.90 61.00
C ALA A 203 -47.58 -73.13 60.72
N ALA A 204 -47.60 -73.61 59.48
CA ALA A 204 -48.31 -74.83 59.09
C ALA A 204 -47.69 -76.08 59.72
N LEU A 205 -46.36 -76.20 59.75
CA LEU A 205 -45.64 -77.26 60.44
C LEU A 205 -45.94 -77.25 61.94
N TYR A 206 -45.86 -76.08 62.58
CA TYR A 206 -46.16 -75.92 64.01
C TYR A 206 -47.61 -76.30 64.33
N SER A 207 -48.57 -75.87 63.51
CA SER A 207 -49.98 -76.22 63.66
C SER A 207 -50.22 -77.72 63.50
N ARG A 208 -49.57 -78.36 62.52
CA ARG A 208 -49.64 -79.83 62.35
C ARG A 208 -49.00 -80.59 63.50
N GLN A 209 -47.86 -80.12 64.01
CA GLN A 209 -47.22 -80.70 65.19
C GLN A 209 -48.14 -80.60 66.40
N LYS A 210 -48.71 -79.43 66.69
CA LYS A 210 -49.65 -79.25 67.80
C LYS A 210 -50.91 -80.11 67.65
N ALA A 211 -51.46 -80.22 66.44
CA ALA A 211 -52.60 -81.10 66.18
C ALA A 211 -52.24 -82.59 66.36
N ALA A 212 -51.04 -83.01 65.95
CA ALA A 212 -50.55 -84.37 66.14
C ALA A 212 -50.28 -84.67 67.63
N GLU A 213 -49.65 -83.75 68.36
CA GLU A 213 -49.45 -83.81 69.81
C GLU A 213 -50.80 -83.91 70.54
N ALA A 214 -51.80 -83.10 70.16
CA ALA A 214 -53.14 -83.15 70.73
C ALA A 214 -53.81 -84.51 70.50
N LYS A 215 -53.74 -85.06 69.28
CA LYS A 215 -54.25 -86.40 68.98
C LYS A 215 -53.55 -87.50 69.79
N LEU A 216 -52.23 -87.40 69.93
CA LEU A 216 -51.44 -88.35 70.74
C LEU A 216 -51.86 -88.29 72.22
N TYR A 217 -52.06 -87.08 72.75
CA TYR A 217 -52.53 -86.86 74.10
C TYR A 217 -53.95 -87.39 74.33
N GLU A 218 -54.88 -87.15 73.40
CA GLU A 218 -56.23 -87.74 73.45
C GLU A 218 -56.18 -89.27 73.42
N GLN A 219 -55.36 -89.86 72.55
CA GLN A 219 -55.19 -91.31 72.49
C GLN A 219 -54.58 -91.87 73.77
N GLN A 220 -53.58 -91.19 74.35
CA GLN A 220 -53.01 -91.56 75.66
C GLN A 220 -54.07 -91.51 76.75
N LYS A 221 -54.84 -90.43 76.84
CA LYS A 221 -55.90 -90.28 77.85
C LYS A 221 -57.03 -91.30 77.66
N ALA A 222 -57.41 -91.60 76.42
CA ALA A 222 -58.38 -92.66 76.12
C ALA A 222 -57.83 -94.05 76.47
N ALA A 223 -56.55 -94.31 76.24
CA ALA A 223 -55.90 -95.57 76.62
C ALA A 223 -55.78 -95.71 78.15
N GLU A 224 -55.44 -94.63 78.86
CA GLU A 224 -55.47 -94.57 80.32
C GLU A 224 -56.89 -94.80 80.87
N ALA A 225 -57.91 -94.16 80.28
CA ALA A 225 -59.31 -94.37 80.66
C ALA A 225 -59.77 -95.82 80.42
N ARG A 226 -59.35 -96.44 79.30
CA ARG A 226 -59.60 -97.87 79.04
C ARG A 226 -58.89 -98.78 80.04
N LYS A 227 -57.65 -98.48 80.42
CA LYS A 227 -56.93 -99.20 81.49
C LYS A 227 -57.67 -99.07 82.82
N ALA A 228 -58.07 -97.86 83.20
CA ALA A 228 -58.82 -97.63 84.43
C ALA A 228 -60.18 -98.36 84.43
N GLN A 229 -60.87 -98.41 83.29
CA GLN A 229 -62.10 -99.22 83.15
C GLN A 229 -61.82 -100.72 83.24
N ALA A 230 -60.75 -101.22 82.61
CA ALA A 230 -60.37 -102.62 82.70
C ALA A 230 -59.95 -103.00 84.13
N ASP A 231 -59.22 -102.13 84.82
CA ASP A 231 -58.83 -102.30 86.23
C ASP A 231 -60.07 -102.27 87.15
N ALA A 232 -61.05 -101.41 86.87
CA ALA A 232 -62.33 -101.37 87.59
C ALA A 232 -63.16 -102.65 87.38
N GLN A 233 -63.25 -103.14 86.14
CA GLN A 233 -63.92 -104.41 85.81
C GLN A 233 -63.22 -105.61 86.46
N PHE A 234 -61.90 -105.61 86.50
CA PHE A 234 -61.12 -106.63 87.20
C PHE A 234 -61.41 -106.59 88.72
N PHE A 235 -61.53 -105.41 89.32
CA PHE A 235 -61.92 -105.25 90.72
C PHE A 235 -63.35 -105.74 91.01
N GLU A 236 -64.32 -105.44 90.12
CA GLU A 236 -65.69 -105.95 90.23
C GLU A 236 -65.76 -107.48 90.14
N GLN A 237 -65.04 -108.08 89.18
CA GLN A 237 -64.95 -109.54 89.07
C GLN A 237 -64.32 -110.17 90.31
N LYS A 238 -63.28 -109.54 90.87
CA LYS A 238 -62.64 -110.01 92.10
C LYS A 238 -63.59 -109.97 93.29
N LEU A 239 -64.34 -108.88 93.47
CA LEU A 239 -65.38 -108.76 94.50
C LEU A 239 -66.52 -109.79 94.32
N ALA A 240 -66.91 -110.07 93.07
CA ALA A 240 -67.94 -111.07 92.75
C ALA A 240 -67.47 -112.52 93.00
N GLU A 241 -66.20 -112.83 92.73
CA GLU A 241 -65.57 -114.11 93.07
C GLU A 241 -65.39 -114.27 94.59
N ASP A 242 -64.93 -113.23 95.29
CA ASP A 242 -64.79 -113.23 96.76
C ASP A 242 -66.16 -113.40 97.45
N ALA A 243 -67.23 -112.81 96.90
CA ALA A 243 -68.61 -113.02 97.39
C ALA A 243 -69.10 -114.47 97.20
N LYS A 244 -68.71 -115.14 96.11
CA LYS A 244 -69.03 -116.57 95.87
C LYS A 244 -68.23 -117.50 96.79
N LEU A 245 -67.00 -117.12 97.15
CA LEU A 245 -66.16 -117.86 98.10
C LEU A 245 -66.71 -117.77 99.54
N TYR A 246 -67.23 -116.61 99.93
CA TYR A 246 -67.86 -116.41 101.25
C TYR A 246 -69.18 -117.19 101.39
N ALA A 247 -69.95 -117.32 100.30
CA ALA A 247 -71.17 -118.14 100.28
C ALA A 247 -70.88 -119.65 100.44
N LYS A 248 -69.75 -120.15 99.91
CA LYS A 248 -69.33 -121.56 100.05
C LYS A 248 -68.76 -121.93 101.42
N GLN A 249 -68.36 -120.97 102.26
CA GLN A 249 -67.82 -121.26 103.60
C GLN A 249 -68.87 -121.36 104.71
N LYS A 250 -70.14 -120.96 104.46
CA LYS A 250 -71.20 -121.01 105.47
C LYS A 250 -72.12 -122.23 105.42
N GLU A 251 -71.97 -123.12 104.44
CA GLU A 251 -72.77 -124.35 104.35
C GLU A 251 -71.86 -125.58 104.23
N ALA A 252 -71.11 -125.87 105.29
CA ALA A 252 -70.61 -127.21 105.57
C ALA A 252 -70.70 -127.49 107.09
N PRO A 253 -71.11 -128.70 107.50
CA PRO A 253 -71.94 -128.93 108.67
C PRO A 253 -71.14 -129.30 109.93
N ARG A 254 -71.71 -129.01 111.10
CA ARG A 254 -71.42 -129.63 112.41
C ARG A 254 -72.72 -129.58 113.21
N SER A 255 -73.38 -130.73 113.35
CA SER A 255 -73.28 -131.67 114.50
C SER A 255 -74.00 -131.14 115.72
#